data_AF-A0A925I6G8-F1
#
_entry.id   AF-A0A925I6G8-F1
#
_cell.length_a   1.000
_cell.length_b   1.000
_cell.length_c   1.000
_cell.angle_alpha   90.00
_cell.angle_beta   90.00
_cell.angle_gamma   90.00
#
_symmetry.space_group_name_H-M   'P 1'
#
loop_
_entity.id
_entity.type
_entity.pdbx_description
1 polymer ?
#
loop_
_entity_poly.entity_id
_entity_poly.type
_entity_poly.pdbx_seq_one_letter_code
_entity_poly.pdbx_strand_id
1 'polypeptide(L)'
;AGIHPVLLYLFPGLVFYSGYLILGHHFSGRGDFSKNLIPIFCGLVFTAVGLIYIYFSYPEFTMTHAAIVTCLSYFANFFTALFIFYKDASLGWRDFLPSGTDINFIKEELKRKKE
;
A
#
# COMPACT_ATOMS: atom_id res chain seq x y z
N ALA A 1 4.36 -13.21 27.28
CA ALA A 1 4.92 -11.94 26.80
C ALA A 1 3.92 -11.36 25.80
N GLY A 2 3.18 -10.34 26.23
CA GLY A 2 2.04 -9.82 25.50
C GLY A 2 2.44 -9.16 24.19
N ILE A 3 1.67 -9.39 23.15
CA ILE A 3 1.74 -8.61 21.91
C ILE A 3 1.64 -7.14 22.31
N HIS A 4 2.65 -6.32 21.99
CA HIS A 4 2.60 -4.89 22.28
C HIS A 4 1.34 -4.32 21.59
N PRO A 5 0.42 -3.66 22.31
CA PRO A 5 -0.87 -3.21 21.75
C PRO A 5 -0.68 -2.33 20.51
N VAL A 6 0.46 -1.64 20.41
CA VAL A 6 0.91 -0.87 19.25
C VAL A 6 0.87 -1.69 17.94
N LEU A 7 1.24 -2.97 17.96
CA LEU A 7 1.23 -3.84 16.78
C LEU A 7 -0.19 -4.06 16.26
N LEU A 8 -1.19 -4.14 17.14
CA LEU A 8 -2.60 -4.29 16.73
C LEU A 8 -3.10 -3.03 16.01
N TYR A 9 -2.70 -1.85 16.49
CA TYR A 9 -3.03 -0.58 15.82
C TYR A 9 -2.29 -0.42 14.48
N LEU A 10 -1.07 -0.95 14.35
CA LEU A 10 -0.26 -0.85 13.13
C LEU A 10 -0.68 -1.85 12.05
N PHE A 11 -1.19 -3.02 12.47
CA PHE A 11 -1.56 -4.13 11.59
C PHE A 11 -2.39 -3.73 10.35
N PRO A 12 -3.50 -2.97 10.46
CA PRO A 12 -4.26 -2.58 9.27
C PRO A 12 -3.40 -1.80 8.27
N GLY A 13 -2.52 -0.91 8.72
CA GLY A 13 -1.62 -0.16 7.85
C GLY A 13 -0.62 -1.05 7.11
N LEU A 14 -0.12 -2.11 7.74
CA LEU A 14 0.82 -3.04 7.11
C LEU A 14 0.23 -3.77 5.89
N VAL A 15 -1.08 -4.01 5.88
CA VAL A 15 -1.77 -4.59 4.72
C VAL A 15 -1.66 -3.66 3.51
N PHE A 16 -1.94 -2.37 3.70
CA PHE A 16 -1.79 -1.36 2.64
C PHE A 16 -0.33 -1.18 2.21
N TYR A 17 0.58 -1.18 3.18
CA TYR A 17 2.01 -1.11 2.88
C TYR A 17 2.50 -2.29 2.04
N SER A 18 1.99 -3.49 2.31
CA SER A 18 2.29 -4.68 1.51
C SER A 18 1.79 -4.53 0.07
N GLY A 19 0.58 -4.00 -0.12
CA GLY A 19 0.07 -3.65 -1.45
C GLY A 19 0.95 -2.61 -2.16
N TYR A 20 1.43 -1.60 -1.43
CA TYR A 20 2.34 -0.59 -1.95
C TYR A 20 3.66 -1.23 -2.40
N LEU A 21 4.22 -2.17 -1.64
CA LEU A 21 5.44 -2.89 -2.03
C LEU A 21 5.28 -3.65 -3.34
N ILE A 22 4.14 -4.31 -3.57
CA ILE A 22 3.85 -5.02 -4.82
C ILE A 22 3.90 -4.05 -6.02
N LEU A 23 3.18 -2.92 -5.91
CA LEU A 23 3.18 -1.89 -6.95
C LEU A 23 4.56 -1.24 -7.11
N GLY A 24 5.27 -1.03 -5.99
CA GLY A 24 6.59 -0.43 -6.00
C GLY A 24 7.64 -1.30 -6.69
N HIS A 25 7.55 -2.61 -6.48
CA HIS A 25 8.35 -3.58 -7.24
C HIS A 25 8.03 -3.55 -8.74
N HIS A 26 6.76 -3.40 -9.11
CA HIS A 26 6.37 -3.27 -10.51
C HIS A 26 7.01 -2.03 -11.17
N PHE A 27 6.93 -0.86 -10.53
CA PHE A 27 7.53 0.36 -11.06
C PHE A 27 9.06 0.29 -11.12
N SER A 28 9.70 -0.23 -10.08
CA SER A 28 11.16 -0.43 -10.05
C SER A 28 11.63 -1.41 -11.12
N GLY A 29 10.87 -2.49 -11.36
CA GLY A 29 11.18 -3.49 -12.39
C GLY A 29 11.12 -2.93 -13.82
N ARG A 30 10.40 -1.83 -14.04
CA ARG A 30 10.34 -1.11 -15.32
C ARG A 30 11.36 0.03 -15.44
N GLY A 31 12.15 0.30 -14.39
CA GLY A 31 13.10 1.42 -14.33
C GLY A 31 12.48 2.78 -13.99
N ASP A 32 11.17 2.83 -13.71
CA ASP A 32 10.42 4.06 -13.43
C ASP A 32 10.44 4.43 -11.94
N PHE A 33 11.63 4.63 -11.37
CA PHE A 33 11.78 4.92 -9.93
C PHE A 33 11.07 6.21 -9.48
N SER A 34 10.90 7.18 -10.39
CA SER A 34 10.17 8.42 -10.10
C SER A 34 8.72 8.18 -9.68
N LYS A 35 8.09 7.10 -10.17
CA LYS A 35 6.72 6.74 -9.80
C LYS A 35 6.63 6.17 -8.38
N ASN A 36 7.74 5.70 -7.81
CA ASN A 36 7.83 5.32 -6.40
C ASN A 36 8.06 6.50 -5.47
N LEU A 37 8.71 7.57 -5.95
CA LEU A 37 8.95 8.77 -5.14
C LEU A 37 7.67 9.53 -4.81
N ILE A 38 6.71 9.59 -5.73
CA ILE A 38 5.46 10.33 -5.53
C ILE A 38 4.64 9.76 -4.36
N PRO A 39 4.36 8.44 -4.29
CA PRO A 39 3.74 7.82 -3.12
C PRO A 39 4.49 8.08 -1.83
N ILE A 40 5.81 7.86 -1.79
CA ILE A 40 6.64 8.05 -0.59
C ILE A 40 6.54 9.49 -0.09
N PHE A 41 6.62 10.46 -1.00
CA PHE A 41 6.47 11.86 -0.66
C PHE A 41 5.07 12.17 -0.10
N CYS A 42 4.02 11.59 -0.69
CA CYS A 42 2.67 11.71 -0.16
C CYS A 42 2.58 11.14 1.27
N GLY A 43 3.08 9.93 1.50
CA GLY A 43 3.13 9.34 2.84
C GLY A 43 3.93 10.18 3.84
N LEU A 44 5.02 10.82 3.41
CA LEU A 44 5.81 11.72 4.25
C LEU A 44 4.99 12.96 4.64
N VAL A 45 4.24 13.55 3.71
CA VAL A 45 3.35 14.70 4.00
C VAL A 45 2.29 14.29 5.02
N PHE A 46 1.64 13.14 4.86
CA PHE A 46 0.68 12.62 5.83
C PHE A 46 1.31 12.40 7.22
N THR A 47 2.53 11.87 7.26
CA THR A 47 3.27 11.71 8.53
C THR A 47 3.56 13.04 9.19
N ALA A 48 4.08 14.01 8.45
CA ALA A 48 4.42 15.33 8.97
C ALA A 48 3.18 16.06 9.49
N VAL A 49 2.10 16.10 8.70
CA VAL A 49 0.83 16.73 9.08
C VAL A 49 0.22 16.01 10.30
N GLY A 50 0.24 14.68 10.32
CA GLY A 50 -0.28 13.89 11.44
C GLY A 50 0.47 14.12 12.75
N LEU A 51 1.81 14.16 12.69
CA LEU A 51 2.63 14.44 13.87
C LEU A 51 2.44 15.86 14.38
N ILE A 52 2.37 16.85 13.49
CA ILE A 52 2.06 18.24 13.85
C ILE A 52 0.69 18.32 14.53
N TYR A 53 -0.33 17.66 13.96
CA TYR A 53 -1.67 17.63 14.54
C TYR A 53 -1.68 17.05 15.96
N ILE A 54 -0.97 15.93 16.18
CA ILE A 54 -0.90 15.32 17.52
C ILE A 54 -0.19 16.24 18.50
N TYR A 55 0.93 16.84 18.11
CA TYR A 55 1.69 17.76 18.96
C TYR A 55 0.84 18.92 19.49
N PHE A 56 -0.07 19.46 18.67
CA PHE A 56 -0.97 20.54 19.08
C PHE A 56 -2.23 20.06 19.81
N SER A 57 -2.73 18.86 19.50
CA SER A 57 -4.02 18.39 20.00
C SER A 57 -3.93 17.58 21.29
N TYR A 58 -2.77 16.98 21.58
CA TYR A 58 -2.59 16.08 22.72
C TYR A 58 -1.41 16.53 23.58
N PRO A 59 -1.58 16.58 24.91
CA PRO A 59 -0.52 16.97 25.84
C PRO A 59 0.60 15.94 25.95
N GLU A 60 0.33 14.67 25.61
CA GLU A 60 1.31 13.59 25.66
C GLU A 60 1.36 12.80 24.35
N PHE A 61 2.57 12.61 23.83
CA PHE A 61 2.81 11.77 22.66
C PHE A 61 2.97 10.31 23.09
N THR A 62 2.14 9.43 22.52
CA THR A 62 2.17 7.99 22.82
C THR A 62 2.52 7.18 21.57
N MET A 63 3.04 5.97 21.76
CA MET A 63 3.32 5.05 20.66
C MET A 63 2.07 4.69 19.83
N THR A 64 0.88 4.73 20.44
CA THR A 64 -0.38 4.50 19.72
C THR A 64 -0.66 5.63 18.72
N HIS A 65 -0.39 6.89 19.09
CA HIS A 65 -0.52 8.03 18.19
C HIS A 65 0.44 7.90 16.98
N ALA A 66 1.68 7.48 17.23
CA ALA A 66 2.65 7.20 16.17
C ALA A 66 2.14 6.11 15.21
N ALA A 67 1.63 4.99 15.74
CA ALA A 67 1.12 3.89 14.93
C ALA A 67 -0.07 4.29 14.04
N ILE A 68 -0.98 5.13 14.54
CA ILE A 68 -2.12 5.65 13.75
C ILE A 68 -1.63 6.52 12.60
N VAL A 69 -0.68 7.44 12.85
CA VAL A 69 -0.09 8.28 11.79
C VAL A 69 0.64 7.43 10.76
N THR A 70 1.40 6.44 11.19
CA THR A 70 2.06 5.50 10.27
C THR A 70 1.05 4.75 9.40
N CYS A 71 -0.08 4.32 9.96
CA CYS A 71 -1.14 3.71 9.16
C CYS A 71 -1.67 4.67 8.08
N LEU A 72 -1.97 5.91 8.44
CA LEU A 72 -2.43 6.93 7.48
C LEU A 72 -1.39 7.18 6.37
N SER A 73 -0.10 7.20 6.72
CA SER A 73 0.99 7.29 5.76
C SER A 73 1.02 6.10 4.80
N TYR A 74 0.84 4.87 5.31
CA TYR A 74 0.77 3.67 4.48
C TYR A 74 -0.46 3.62 3.57
N PHE A 75 -1.60 4.11 4.05
CA PHE A 75 -2.79 4.32 3.21
C PHE A 75 -2.50 5.28 2.06
N ALA A 76 -1.88 6.43 2.36
CA ALA A 76 -1.51 7.41 1.35
C ALA A 76 -0.54 6.82 0.31
N ASN A 77 0.52 6.14 0.77
CA ASN A 77 1.46 5.44 -0.12
C ASN A 77 0.72 4.48 -1.06
N PHE A 78 -0.13 3.61 -0.52
CA PHE A 78 -0.84 2.62 -1.30
C PHE A 78 -1.79 3.24 -2.32
N PHE A 79 -2.68 4.13 -1.89
CA PHE A 79 -3.68 4.70 -2.79
C PHE A 79 -3.08 5.61 -3.85
N THR A 80 -2.03 6.36 -3.53
CA THR A 80 -1.30 7.14 -4.53
C THR A 80 -0.60 6.23 -5.55
N ALA A 81 0.07 5.17 -5.09
CA ALA A 81 0.70 4.20 -6.00
C ALA A 81 -0.34 3.47 -6.87
N LEU A 82 -1.47 3.08 -6.28
CA LEU A 82 -2.57 2.42 -6.98
C LEU A 82 -3.19 3.32 -8.04
N PHE A 83 -3.36 4.61 -7.73
CA PHE A 83 -3.86 5.59 -8.70
C PHE A 83 -2.89 5.79 -9.86
N ILE A 84 -1.58 5.90 -9.58
CA ILE A 84 -0.55 5.99 -10.62
C ILE A 84 -0.57 4.73 -11.49
N PHE A 85 -0.62 3.54 -10.86
CA PHE A 85 -0.69 2.27 -11.55
C PHE A 85 -1.92 2.17 -12.46
N TYR A 86 -3.08 2.54 -11.96
CA TYR A 86 -4.33 2.55 -12.71
C TYR A 86 -4.22 3.43 -13.97
N LYS A 87 -3.61 4.61 -13.84
CA LYS A 87 -3.39 5.52 -14.99
C LYS A 87 -2.39 4.97 -15.99
N ASP A 88 -1.30 4.36 -15.53
CA ASP A 88 -0.28 3.77 -16.40
C ASP A 88 -0.78 2.53 -17.14
N ALA A 89 -1.52 1.67 -16.44
CA ALA A 89 -1.99 0.40 -16.98
C ALA A 89 -3.24 0.54 -17.86
N SER A 90 -3.84 1.75 -17.94
CA SER A 90 -5.08 2.03 -18.68
C SER A 90 -6.20 1.03 -18.37
N LEU A 91 -6.23 0.51 -17.14
CA LEU A 91 -7.17 -0.52 -16.71
C LEU A 91 -8.58 0.07 -16.62
N GLY A 92 -9.57 -0.67 -17.08
CA GLY A 92 -10.97 -0.42 -16.74
C GLY A 92 -11.29 -1.00 -15.36
N TRP A 93 -12.31 -0.46 -14.69
CA TRP A 93 -12.84 -1.02 -13.42
C TRP A 93 -13.22 -2.51 -13.51
N ARG A 94 -13.51 -3.00 -14.72
CA ARG A 94 -13.83 -4.41 -14.99
C ARG A 94 -12.62 -5.33 -15.02
N ASP A 95 -11.41 -4.80 -15.24
CA ASP A 95 -10.18 -5.59 -15.28
C ASP A 95 -9.67 -5.93 -13.87
N PHE A 96 -10.24 -5.28 -12.84
CA PHE A 96 -10.02 -5.64 -11.43
C PHE A 96 -10.81 -6.88 -10.99
N LEU A 97 -11.80 -7.31 -11.78
CA LEU A 97 -12.55 -8.53 -11.50
C LEU A 97 -11.97 -9.68 -12.34
N PRO A 98 -11.73 -10.86 -11.75
CA PRO A 98 -11.24 -12.01 -12.50
C PRO A 98 -12.21 -12.33 -13.64
N SER A 99 -11.70 -12.29 -14.88
CA SER A 99 -12.46 -12.58 -16.08
C SER A 99 -12.49 -14.09 -16.34
N GLY A 100 -13.47 -14.57 -17.11
CA GLY A 100 -13.51 -15.97 -17.54
C GLY A 100 -12.25 -16.42 -18.30
N THR A 101 -11.55 -15.46 -18.91
CA THR A 101 -10.25 -15.63 -19.58
C THR A 101 -9.14 -15.98 -18.60
N ASP A 102 -9.09 -15.33 -17.43
CA ASP A 102 -8.07 -15.58 -16.40
C ASP A 102 -8.21 -16.98 -15.80
N ILE A 103 -9.46 -17.46 -15.66
CA ILE A 103 -9.75 -18.82 -15.17
C ILE A 103 -9.23 -19.88 -16.16
N ASN A 104 -9.38 -19.64 -17.47
CA ASN A 104 -8.87 -20.55 -18.48
C ASN A 104 -7.34 -20.55 -18.53
N PHE A 105 -6.70 -19.38 -18.40
CA PHE A 105 -5.25 -19.27 -18.31
C PHE A 105 -4.68 -20.07 -17.12
N ILE A 106 -5.28 -19.93 -15.93
CA ILE A 106 -4.84 -20.68 -14.74
C ILE A 106 -5.02 -22.20 -14.94
N LYS A 107 -6.11 -22.63 -15.58
CA LYS A 107 -6.35 -24.06 -15.88
C LYS A 107 -5.32 -24.64 -16.85
N GLU A 108 -4.92 -23.86 -17.86
CA GLU A 108 -3.89 -24.27 -18.81
C GLU A 108 -2.50 -24.35 -18.15
N GLU A 109 -2.14 -23.37 -17.33
CA GLU A 109 -0.85 -23.35 -16.64
C GLU A 109 -0.74 -24.50 -15.60
N LEU A 110 -1.85 -24.82 -14.92
CA LEU A 110 -1.92 -25.97 -14.01
C LEU A 110 -1.82 -27.32 -14.73
N LYS A 111 -2.32 -27.41 -15.98
CA LYS A 111 -2.13 -28.60 -16.82
C LYS A 111 -0.66 -28.74 -17.24
N ARG A 112 -0.04 -27.63 -17.66
CA ARG A 112 1.35 -27.59 -18.14
C ARG A 112 2.38 -27.94 -17.07
N LYS A 113 2.11 -27.67 -15.79
CA LYS A 113 2.96 -28.08 -14.66
C LYS A 113 2.76 -29.52 -14.20
N LYS A 114 1.74 -30.22 -14.70
CA LYS A 114 1.41 -31.59 -14.32
C LYS A 114 2.01 -32.64 -15.26
N GLU A 115 2.45 -32.21 -16.44
CA GLU A 115 3.30 -32.95 -17.39
C GLU A 115 4.79 -32.74 -17.05
#